data_AF-A0A7V3KZL5-F1
#
_entry.id   AF-A0A7V3KZL5-F1
#
_cell.length_a   1.000
_cell.length_b   1.000
_cell.length_c   1.000
_cell.angle_alpha   90.00
_cell.angle_beta   90.00
_cell.angle_gamma   90.00
#
_symmetry.space_group_name_H-M   'P 1'
#
loop_
_entity.id
_entity.type
_entity.pdbx_description
1 polymer ?
#
loop_
_entity_poly.entity_id
_entity_poly.type
_entity_poly.pdbx_seq_one_letter_code
_entity_poly.pdbx_strand_id
1 'polypeptide(L)' 'MKKEEIEVTGRIFVMGHEPFTQVAIEVADGRIFALKGEYEKELRQWQGRQLYIKGLPAGKTPQGVEAIEVKEFRVLEIK' A
#
# COMPACT_ATOMS: atom_id res chain seq x y z
N MET A 1 -9.70 1.29 -21.86
CA MET A 1 -9.69 2.39 -20.88
C MET A 1 -8.37 2.33 -20.14
N LYS A 2 -7.55 3.39 -20.17
CA LYS A 2 -6.36 3.47 -19.31
C LYS A 2 -6.87 3.70 -17.90
N LYS A 3 -6.52 2.82 -16.95
CA LYS A 3 -6.72 3.11 -15.53
C LYS A 3 -5.76 4.25 -15.18
N GLU A 4 -6.27 5.28 -14.51
CA GLU A 4 -5.42 6.37 -14.03
C GLU A 4 -4.51 5.86 -12.92
N GLU A 5 -3.26 6.33 -12.91
CA GLU A 5 -2.29 5.99 -11.88
C GLU A 5 -2.68 6.66 -10.55
N ILE A 6 -2.49 5.92 -9.45
CA ILE A 6 -2.65 6.43 -8.09
C ILE A 6 -1.26 6.68 -7.52
N GLU A 7 -1.09 7.85 -6.92
CA GLU A 7 0.12 8.24 -6.20
C GLU A 7 -0.27 8.62 -4.77
N VAL A 8 0.31 7.94 -3.78
CA VAL A 8 -0.01 8.15 -2.36
C VAL A 8 1.25 8.15 -1.51
N THR A 9 1.22 8.96 -0.45
CA THR A 9 2.25 8.99 0.58
C THR A 9 1.62 8.70 1.93
N GLY A 10 2.21 7.80 2.70
CA GLY A 10 1.63 7.34 3.94
C GLY A 10 2.49 6.36 4.70
N ARG A 11 1.98 5.89 5.83
CA ARG A 11 2.67 4.96 6.71
C ARG A 11 2.33 3.52 6.32
N ILE A 12 3.35 2.68 6.17
CA ILE A 12 3.15 1.26 5.89
C ILE A 12 2.78 0.53 7.18
N PHE A 13 1.82 -0.37 7.09
CA PHE A 13 1.47 -1.28 8.18
C PHE A 13 0.96 -2.62 7.63
N VAL A 14 0.87 -3.62 8.52
CA VAL A 14 0.28 -4.92 8.20
C VAL A 14 -1.11 -4.97 8.81
N MET A 15 -2.10 -5.36 8.01
CA MET A 15 -3.48 -5.54 8.43
C MET A 15 -3.94 -7.00 8.26
N GLY A 16 -4.99 -7.38 9.00
CA GLY A 16 -5.52 -8.74 9.03
C GLY A 16 -4.95 -9.59 10.16
N HIS A 17 -5.32 -10.87 10.14
CA HIS A 17 -4.91 -11.86 11.15
C HIS A 17 -4.24 -13.04 10.46
N GLU A 18 -3.24 -13.64 11.11
CA GLU A 18 -2.57 -14.82 10.55
C GLU A 18 -3.56 -15.97 10.30
N PRO A 19 -3.40 -16.71 9.18
CA PRO A 19 -2.35 -16.57 8.15
C PRO A 19 -2.65 -15.52 7.05
N PHE A 20 -3.78 -14.81 7.14
CA PHE A 20 -4.28 -13.90 6.11
C PHE A 20 -3.95 -12.43 6.42
N THR A 21 -2.66 -12.09 6.37
CA THR A 21 -2.19 -10.71 6.51
C THR A 21 -1.94 -10.04 5.16
N GLN A 22 -2.13 -8.72 5.08
CA GLN A 22 -1.88 -7.90 3.89
C GLN A 22 -1.07 -6.67 4.29
N VAL A 23 -0.21 -6.20 3.39
CA VAL A 23 0.47 -4.90 3.57
C VAL A 23 -0.48 -3.78 3.12
N ALA A 24 -0.50 -2.68 3.86
CA ALA A 24 -1.33 -1.53 3.57
C ALA A 24 -0.56 -0.22 3.79
N ILE A 25 -1.10 0.86 3.24
CA ILE A 25 -0.64 2.23 3.47
C ILE A 25 -1.79 3.07 4.03
N GLU A 26 -1.54 3.74 5.14
CA GLU A 26 -2.42 4.74 5.72
C GLU A 26 -1.91 6.13 5.33
N VAL A 27 -2.70 6.87 4.56
CA VAL A 27 -2.34 8.22 4.11
C VAL A 27 -2.84 9.26 5.12
N ALA A 28 -2.35 10.50 5.02
CA ALA A 28 -2.56 11.53 6.04
C ALA A 28 -4.03 11.89 6.34
N ASP A 29 -4.95 11.63 5.41
CA ASP A 29 -6.40 11.85 5.61
C ASP A 29 -7.13 10.64 6.23
N GLY A 30 -6.39 9.62 6.65
CA GLY A 30 -6.93 8.41 7.28
C GLY A 30 -7.45 7.36 6.29
N ARG A 31 -7.37 7.59 4.98
CA ARG A 31 -7.67 6.54 3.99
C ARG A 31 -6.63 5.43 4.03
N ILE A 32 -7.09 4.22 3.80
CA ILE A 32 -6.27 3.00 3.82
C ILE A 32 -6.35 2.34 2.45
N PHE A 33 -5.18 2.02 1.89
CA PHE A 33 -5.08 1.22 0.68
C PHE A 33 -4.31 -0.07 0.96
N ALA A 34 -4.86 -1.20 0.52
CA ALA A 34 -4.13 -2.45 0.47
C ALA A 34 -3.10 -2.39 -0.66
N LEU A 35 -1.86 -2.81 -0.38
CA LEU A 35 -0.80 -2.86 -1.36
C LEU A 35 -0.66 -4.28 -1.89
N LYS A 36 -0.75 -4.44 -3.20
CA LYS A 36 -0.67 -5.72 -3.90
C LYS A 36 0.37 -5.68 -5.01
N GLY A 37 0.80 -6.86 -5.43
CA GLY A 37 1.74 -7.03 -6.54
C GLY A 37 3.09 -7.56 -6.08
N GLU A 38 4.08 -7.45 -6.95
CA GLU A 38 5.41 -8.05 -6.76
C GLU A 38 6.17 -7.50 -5.53
N TYR A 39 5.90 -6.25 -5.15
CA TYR A 39 6.58 -5.58 -4.05
C TYR A 39 6.05 -5.92 -2.65
N GLU A 40 5.02 -6.78 -2.50
CA GLU A 40 4.38 -7.02 -1.20
C GLU A 40 5.37 -7.49 -0.12
N LYS A 41 6.29 -8.40 -0.47
CA LYS A 41 7.31 -8.91 0.45
C LYS A 41 8.30 -7.83 0.89
N GLU A 42 8.67 -6.94 -0.02
CA GLU A 42 9.62 -5.85 0.24
C GLU A 42 8.97 -4.74 1.07
N LEU A 43 7.75 -4.34 0.72
CA LEU A 43 6.96 -3.35 1.46
C LEU A 43 6.71 -3.78 2.92
N ARG A 44 6.56 -5.08 3.19
CA ARG A 44 6.43 -5.60 4.55
C ARG A 44 7.63 -5.25 5.44
N GLN A 45 8.83 -5.18 4.88
CA GLN A 45 10.05 -4.83 5.63
C GLN A 45 10.04 -3.36 6.08
N TRP A 46 9.24 -2.52 5.42
CA TRP A 46 9.11 -1.10 5.71
C TRP A 46 7.95 -0.78 6.66
N GLN A 47 7.42 -1.78 7.38
CA GLN A 47 6.37 -1.56 8.37
C GLN A 47 6.74 -0.44 9.35
N GLY A 48 5.79 0.47 9.57
CA GLY A 48 5.93 1.63 10.43
C GLY A 48 6.60 2.83 9.78
N ARG A 49 7.19 2.71 8.58
CA ARG A 49 7.88 3.79 7.86
C ARG A 49 6.94 4.52 6.90
N GLN A 50 7.32 5.75 6.57
CA GLN A 50 6.60 6.58 5.60
C GLN A 50 7.17 6.36 4.20
N LEU A 51 6.33 5.97 3.26
CA LEU A 51 6.69 5.68 1.88
C LEU A 51 5.84 6.49 0.91
N TYR A 52 6.40 6.81 -0.25
CA TYR A 52 5.66 7.16 -1.45
C TYR A 52 5.40 5.88 -2.26
N ILE A 53 4.18 5.71 -2.75
CA ILE A 53 3.72 4.59 -3.57
C ILE A 53 3.09 5.14 -4.85
N LYS A 54 3.46 4.56 -5.98
CA LYS A 54 2.82 4.77 -7.28
C LYS A 54 2.33 3.43 -7.84
N GLY A 55 1.09 3.41 -8.33
CA GLY A 55 0.49 2.18 -8.82
C GLY A 55 -0.85 2.36 -9.53
N LEU A 56 -1.55 1.25 -9.73
CA LEU A 56 -2.84 1.22 -10.42
C LEU A 56 -3.98 0.74 -9.50
N PRO A 57 -5.22 1.21 -9.69
CA PRO A 57 -6.38 0.69 -8.97
C PRO A 57 -6.57 -0.82 -9.23
N ALA A 58 -6.53 -1.60 -8.14
CA ALA A 58 -6.61 -3.06 -8.12
C ALA A 58 -7.92 -3.59 -7.53
N GLY A 59 -8.97 -2.77 -7.53
CA GLY A 59 -10.28 -3.11 -6.98
C GLY A 59 -10.29 -3.03 -5.45
N LYS A 60 -11.01 -3.96 -4.81
CA LYS A 60 -11.12 -4.03 -3.35
C LYS A 60 -10.65 -5.39 -2.82
N THR A 61 -10.13 -5.41 -1.60
CA THR A 61 -9.89 -6.64 -0.85
C THR A 61 -11.21 -7.31 -0.48
N PRO A 62 -11.22 -8.59 -0.08
CA PRO A 62 -12.43 -9.24 0.46
C PRO A 62 -13.05 -8.49 1.65
N GLN A 63 -12.26 -7.71 2.37
CA GLN A 63 -12.67 -6.87 3.50
C GLN A 63 -13.19 -5.49 3.07
N GLY A 64 -13.29 -5.20 1.76
CA GLY A 64 -13.82 -3.96 1.22
C GLY A 64 -12.83 -2.79 1.18
N VAL A 65 -11.55 -3.02 1.49
CA VAL A 65 -10.48 -1.99 1.44
C VAL A 65 -10.04 -1.79 0.00
N GLU A 66 -9.88 -0.55 -0.44
CA GLU A 66 -9.37 -0.24 -1.78
C GLU A 66 -7.93 -0.76 -1.94
N ALA A 67 -7.58 -1.24 -3.14
CA ALA A 67 -6.28 -1.83 -3.39
C ALA A 67 -5.52 -1.09 -4.49
N ILE A 68 -4.20 -0.98 -4.31
CA ILE A 68 -3.26 -0.46 -5.29
C ILE A 68 -2.33 -1.60 -5.70
N GLU A 69 -2.26 -1.89 -6.99
CA GLU A 69 -1.20 -2.70 -7.57
C GLU A 69 0.04 -1.82 -7.71
N VAL A 70 1.04 -2.07 -6.89
CA VAL A 70 2.23 -1.22 -6.78
C VAL A 70 3.11 -1.41 -8.02
N LYS A 71 3.51 -0.28 -8.62
CA LYS A 71 4.45 -0.22 -9.76
C LYS A 71 5.78 0.39 -9.37
N GLU A 72 5.79 1.27 -8.39
CA GLU A 72 7.00 1.89 -7.86
C GLU A 72 6.76 2.29 -6.39
N PHE A 73 7.82 2.26 -5.58
CA PHE A 73 7.80 2.84 -4.23
C PHE A 73 9.12 3.52 -3.89
N ARG A 74 9.06 4.47 -2.96
CA ARG A 74 10.24 5.16 -2.42
C ARG A 74 10.11 5.33 -0.91
N VAL A 75 11.15 4.93 -0.18
CA VAL A 75 11.24 5.17 1.27
C VAL A 75 11.52 6.64 1.52
N LEU A 76 10.69 7.28 2.34
CA LEU A 76 10.87 8.66 2.76
C LEU A 76 11.45 8.63 4.17
N GLU A 77 12.75 8.36 4.28
CA GLU A 77 13.42 8.52 5.57
C GLU A 77 13.54 9.99 5.97
N ILE A 78 13.29 10.21 7.25
CA ILE A 78 13.73 11.36 8.02
C ILE A 78 15.14 10.99 8.53
N LYS A 79 16.10 11.90 8.34
CA LYS A 79 17.46 11.84 8.88
C LYS A 79 17.51 11.55 10.38
#